data_AF-A0A4R7USX7-F1
#
_entry.id   AF-A0A4R7USX7-F1
#
_cell.length_a   1.000
_cell.length_b   1.000
_cell.length_c   1.000
_cell.angle_alpha   90.00
_cell.angle_beta   90.00
_cell.angle_gamma   90.00
#
_symmetry.space_group_name_H-M   'P 1'
#
loop_
_entity.id
_entity.type
_entity.pdbx_description
1 polymer ?
#
loop_
_entity_poly.entity_id
_entity_poly.type
_entity_poly.pdbx_seq_one_letter_code
_entity_poly.pdbx_strand_id
1 'polypeptide(L)' 'MDVERQIDRNELRIGDALLAMGKHVRLFERWTDATRTSYVAYDSGSTPVKHQVYVRARPGEYDYVPIRYDPR' A
#
# COMPACT_ATOMS: atom_id res chain seq x y z
N MET A 1 -4.96 -18.57 13.69
CA MET A 1 -5.04 -18.06 12.30
C MET A 1 -5.08 -16.56 12.38
N ASP A 2 -4.04 -15.91 11.90
CA ASP A 2 -3.97 -14.45 11.85
C ASP A 2 -4.96 -13.92 10.82
N VAL A 3 -5.63 -12.82 11.15
CA VAL A 3 -6.57 -12.14 10.26
C VAL A 3 -5.86 -11.30 9.20
N GLU A 4 -4.55 -11.11 9.37
CA GLU A 4 -3.67 -10.37 8.50
C GLU A 4 -2.35 -11.11 8.34
N ARG A 5 -1.71 -10.98 7.16
CA ARG A 5 -0.33 -11.43 6.96
C ARG A 5 0.45 -10.43 6.13
N GLN A 6 1.74 -10.34 6.40
CA GLN A 6 2.66 -9.70 5.49
C GLN A 6 2.79 -10.55 4.22
N ILE A 7 2.77 -9.90 3.06
CA ILE A 7 2.93 -10.53 1.74
C ILE A 7 4.17 -9.99 1.03
N ASP A 8 4.66 -10.73 0.05
CA ASP A 8 5.67 -10.15 -0.84
C ASP A 8 5.01 -9.03 -1.67
N ARG A 9 5.79 -7.97 -1.92
CA ARG A 9 5.31 -6.84 -2.71
C ARG A 9 4.86 -7.25 -4.10
N ASN A 10 5.46 -8.29 -4.66
CA ASN A 10 5.10 -8.82 -5.96
C ASN A 10 3.74 -9.52 -6.00
N GLU A 11 3.19 -9.84 -4.83
CA GLU A 11 1.88 -10.45 -4.66
C GLU A 11 0.77 -9.42 -4.45
N LEU A 12 1.09 -8.12 -4.39
CA LEU A 12 0.11 -7.05 -4.19
C LEU A 12 -1.03 -7.15 -5.21
N ARG A 13 -2.24 -7.06 -4.69
CA ARG A 13 -3.51 -7.01 -5.41
C ARG A 13 -4.30 -5.81 -4.93
N ILE A 14 -5.25 -5.39 -5.76
CA ILE A 14 -6.18 -4.32 -5.40
C ILE A 14 -6.80 -4.58 -4.01
N GLY A 15 -6.79 -3.58 -3.15
CA GLY A 15 -7.31 -3.65 -1.79
C GLY A 15 -6.33 -4.11 -0.72
N ASP A 16 -5.16 -4.66 -1.07
CA ASP A 16 -4.12 -4.94 -0.09
C ASP A 16 -3.62 -3.64 0.57
N ALA A 17 -3.27 -3.74 1.85
CA ALA A 17 -2.78 -2.61 2.62
C ALA A 17 -1.28 -2.41 2.41
N LEU A 18 -0.88 -1.16 2.26
CA LEU A 18 0.49 -0.69 2.43
C LEU A 18 0.53 0.00 3.79
N LEU A 19 1.14 -0.67 4.78
CA LEU A 19 1.15 -0.23 6.16
C LEU A 19 2.51 0.35 6.54
N ALA A 20 2.53 1.59 7.01
CA ALA A 20 3.64 2.15 7.76
C ALA A 20 3.26 2.11 9.24
N MET A 21 3.85 1.15 9.98
CA MET A 21 3.45 0.79 11.34
C MET A 21 3.39 2.01 12.27
N GLY A 22 2.21 2.25 12.87
CA GLY A 22 1.98 3.38 13.78
C GLY A 22 2.01 4.77 13.13
N LYS A 23 2.02 4.86 11.79
CA LYS A 23 2.14 6.12 11.05
C LYS A 23 1.01 6.32 10.05
N HIS A 24 0.83 5.37 9.14
CA HIS A 24 -0.04 5.57 8.00
C HIS A 24 -0.44 4.27 7.32
N VAL A 25 -1.57 4.29 6.61
CA VAL A 25 -2.01 3.18 5.77
C VAL A 25 -2.49 3.72 4.43
N ARG A 26 -2.17 2.99 3.37
CA ARG A 26 -2.72 3.20 2.02
C ARG A 26 -3.32 1.88 1.52
N LEU A 27 -4.31 1.96 0.65
CA LEU A 27 -4.84 0.79 -0.04
C LEU A 27 -4.31 0.76 -1.47
N PHE A 28 -3.58 -0.29 -1.80
CA PHE A 28 -3.01 -0.47 -3.13
C PHE A 28 -4.11 -0.70 -4.16
N GLU A 29 -4.01 -0.06 -5.33
CA GLU A 29 -4.85 -0.37 -6.49
C GLU A 29 -4.08 -1.15 -7.55
N ARG A 30 -3.02 -0.54 -8.09
CA ARG A 30 -2.27 -1.09 -9.21
C ARG A 30 -0.88 -0.48 -9.33
N TRP A 31 0.02 -1.20 -10.00
CA TRP A 31 1.30 -0.67 -10.46
C TRP A 31 1.10 0.27 -11.66
N THR A 32 1.95 1.30 -11.77
CA THR A 32 1.99 2.19 -12.93
C THR A 32 3.17 1.91 -13.85
N ASP A 33 4.11 1.08 -13.43
CA ASP A 33 5.28 0.68 -14.20
C ASP A 33 5.58 -0.82 -14.03
N ALA A 34 6.25 -1.41 -15.03
CA ALA A 34 6.62 -2.83 -15.02
C ALA A 34 7.66 -3.18 -13.95
N THR A 35 8.47 -2.20 -13.56
CA THR A 35 9.50 -2.34 -12.51
C THR A 35 8.94 -2.31 -11.10
N ARG A 36 7.62 -2.11 -10.93
CA ARG A 36 6.90 -2.04 -9.65
C ARG A 36 7.51 -1.03 -8.69
N THR A 37 7.92 0.11 -9.23
CA THR A 37 8.48 1.24 -8.46
C THR A 37 7.45 2.30 -8.13
N SER A 38 6.39 2.41 -8.91
CA SER A 38 5.33 3.40 -8.74
C SER A 38 3.95 2.75 -8.80
N TYR A 39 3.03 3.23 -7.98
CA TYR A 39 1.70 2.62 -7.81
C TYR A 39 0.63 3.67 -7.56
N VAL A 40 -0.61 3.34 -7.93
CA VAL A 40 -1.81 4.09 -7.51
C VAL A 40 -2.31 3.52 -6.20
N ALA A 41 -2.67 4.40 -5.26
CA ALA A 41 -3.29 4.00 -4.01
C ALA A 41 -4.33 5.01 -3.52
N TYR A 42 -5.25 4.52 -2.70
CA TYR A 42 -6.12 5.35 -1.87
C TYR A 42 -5.39 5.67 -0.56
N ASP A 43 -5.36 6.95 -0.20
CA ASP A 43 -4.66 7.47 0.96
C ASP A 43 -5.65 8.18 1.91
N SER A 44 -5.94 7.49 3.01
CA SER A 44 -7.01 7.84 3.97
C SER A 44 -6.56 8.82 5.07
N GLY A 45 -5.38 9.44 4.98
CA GLY A 45 -4.88 10.42 5.96
C GLY A 45 -5.12 11.87 5.56
N SER A 46 -5.97 12.10 4.58
CA SER A 46 -6.36 13.43 4.09
C SER A 46 -7.84 13.40 3.74
N THR A 47 -8.56 14.49 3.99
CA THR A 47 -9.94 14.68 3.50
C THR A 47 -9.92 15.78 2.44
N PRO A 48 -10.35 15.49 1.19
CA PRO A 48 -10.86 14.22 0.68
C PRO A 48 -9.78 13.13 0.59
N VAL A 49 -10.20 11.85 0.58
CA VAL A 49 -9.31 10.71 0.34
C VAL A 49 -8.56 10.95 -0.96
N LYS A 50 -7.23 10.89 -0.91
CA LYS A 50 -6.42 11.07 -2.11
C LYS A 50 -6.37 9.76 -2.88
N HIS A 51 -6.42 9.86 -4.20
CA HIS A 51 -6.28 8.75 -5.13
C HIS A 51 -5.28 9.16 -6.20
N GLN A 52 -4.02 8.76 -6.03
CA GLN A 52 -2.91 9.30 -6.82
C GLN A 52 -1.75 8.32 -6.93
N VAL A 53 -0.77 8.68 -7.76
CA VAL A 53 0.47 7.92 -7.95
C VAL A 53 1.46 8.24 -6.83
N TYR A 54 2.09 7.19 -6.30
CA TYR A 54 3.18 7.25 -5.35
C TYR A 54 4.40 6.54 -5.91
N VAL A 55 5.58 7.06 -5.59
CA VAL A 55 6.87 6.49 -5.97
C VAL A 55 7.51 5.86 -4.74
N ARG A 56 7.95 4.62 -4.88
CA ARG A 56 8.64 3.87 -3.83
C ARG A 56 9.94 4.56 -3.43
N ALA A 57 10.24 4.55 -2.13
CA ALA A 57 11.49 5.04 -1.56
C ALA A 57 11.83 6.49 -1.99
N ARG A 58 10.80 7.28 -2.33
CA ARG A 58 10.96 8.70 -2.55
C ARG A 58 11.34 9.36 -1.22
N PRO A 59 12.29 10.32 -1.19
CA PRO A 59 12.58 11.07 0.01
C PRO A 59 11.29 11.66 0.63
N GLY A 60 11.09 11.41 1.93
CA GLY A 60 9.90 11.85 2.67
C GLY A 60 8.75 10.84 2.72
N GLU A 61 8.86 9.67 2.09
CA GLU A 61 7.91 8.57 2.27
C GLU A 61 8.27 7.67 3.46
N TYR A 62 7.27 7.02 4.05
CA TYR A 62 7.47 6.00 5.08
C TYR A 62 7.86 4.64 4.48
N ASP A 63 8.42 3.77 5.31
CA ASP A 63 8.67 2.37 4.97
C ASP A 63 7.37 1.55 5.07
N TYR A 64 6.66 1.45 3.94
CA TYR A 64 5.45 0.67 3.85
C TYR A 64 5.72 -0.83 3.64
N VAL A 65 5.13 -1.65 4.50
CA VAL A 65 5.07 -3.11 4.36
C VAL A 65 3.73 -3.55 3.74
N PRO A 66 3.73 -4.45 2.74
CA PRO A 66 2.51 -5.01 2.18
C PRO A 66 1.83 -5.98 3.15
N ILE A 67 0.55 -5.75 3.43
CA ILE A 67 -0.29 -6.60 4.29
C ILE A 67 -1.53 -7.01 3.51
N ARG A 68 -1.90 -8.29 3.58
CA ARG A 68 -3.20 -8.79 3.12
C ARG A 68 -4.07 -9.15 4.32
N TYR A 69 -5.29 -8.64 4.31
CA TYR A 69 -6.33 -9.09 5.22
C TYR A 69 -7.01 -10.33 4.62
N ASP A 70 -7.07 -11.42 5.37
CA ASP A 70 -7.79 -12.64 5.00
C ASP A 70 -9.02 -12.76 5.93
N PRO A 71 -10.15 -12.10 5.58
CA PRO A 71 -11.39 -12.25 6.34
C PRO A 71 -11.84 -13.70 6.22
N ARG A 72 -12.07 -14.35 7.36
CA ARG A 72 -12.67 -15.68 7.44
C ARG A 72 -14.11 -15.69 6.92
#